data_AF-A0A947EIK1-F1
#
_entry.id   AF-A0A947EIK1-F1
#
_cell.length_a   1.000
_cell.length_b   1.000
_cell.length_c   1.000
_cell.angle_alpha   90.00
_cell.angle_beta   90.00
_cell.angle_gamma   90.00
#
_symmetry.space_group_name_H-M   'P 1'
#
loop_
_entity.id
_entity.type
_entity.pdbx_description
1 polymer ?
#
loop_
_entity_poly.entity_id
_entity_poly.type
_entity_poly.pdbx_seq_one_letter_code
_entity_poly.pdbx_strand_id
1 'polypeptide(L)'
;EFELELDDEFEDSESWDDDDEDWNDDGYFDYEDEFEFEGPFDLDLMSGQVTFINANVPNGTYEELEFKFHKGTDPSSELFEKTILIRGTIDGMSFEFWDDFWDEIEIDFENPQVDITVQNDGNSIVVFFDLDSVINSAGGVDLSTAQDGNQDGLIEIYHNDPDGNSDLAQELRNLIRDHIDLLDD
;
A
#
# COMPACT_ATOMS: atom_id res chain seq x y z
N GLU A 1 -4.54 3.17 5.43
CA GLU A 1 -5.83 3.69 4.95
C GLU A 1 -5.84 3.72 3.42
N PHE A 2 -6.82 4.38 2.81
CA PHE A 2 -6.92 4.70 1.40
C PHE A 2 -7.41 6.15 1.29
N GLU A 3 -6.79 6.97 0.43
CA GLU A 3 -7.10 8.40 0.29
C GLU A 3 -7.19 8.81 -1.19
N LEU A 4 -7.98 9.84 -1.49
CA LEU A 4 -8.14 10.41 -2.83
C LEU A 4 -8.09 11.94 -2.73
N GLU A 5 -7.25 12.55 -3.57
CA GLU A 5 -7.06 14.00 -3.63
C GLU A 5 -7.66 14.60 -4.92
N LEU A 6 -8.28 15.78 -4.81
CA LEU A 6 -8.96 16.47 -5.92
C LEU A 6 -8.01 17.35 -6.74
N ASP A 7 -8.28 17.44 -8.04
CA ASP A 7 -7.52 18.24 -9.02
C ASP A 7 -7.60 19.77 -8.76
N ASP A 8 -6.43 20.44 -8.76
CA ASP A 8 -6.24 21.89 -8.55
C ASP A 8 -6.56 22.76 -9.80
N GLU A 9 -6.89 22.18 -10.96
CA GLU A 9 -7.21 22.92 -12.20
C GLU A 9 -8.48 23.81 -12.11
N PHE A 10 -9.16 23.87 -10.96
CA PHE A 10 -10.24 24.83 -10.71
C PHE A 10 -9.79 26.22 -10.25
N GLU A 11 -8.50 26.46 -10.00
CA GLU A 11 -7.98 27.80 -9.71
C GLU A 11 -7.50 28.55 -10.97
N ASP A 12 -8.44 29.01 -11.80
CA ASP A 12 -8.18 30.16 -12.69
C ASP A 12 -9.23 31.25 -12.47
N SER A 13 -9.32 31.74 -11.23
CA SER A 13 -9.74 33.13 -11.01
C SER A 13 -9.08 33.73 -9.78
N GLU A 14 -8.06 34.55 -10.02
CA GLU A 14 -7.38 35.36 -9.03
C GLU A 14 -8.33 36.01 -8.01
N SER A 15 -8.14 35.68 -6.72
CA SER A 15 -8.57 36.55 -5.64
C SER A 15 -7.52 36.58 -4.53
N TRP A 16 -6.58 37.51 -4.68
CA TRP A 16 -5.77 38.04 -3.59
C TRP A 16 -6.67 38.46 -2.43
N ASP A 17 -6.55 37.84 -1.27
CA ASP A 17 -6.59 38.52 0.03
C ASP A 17 -6.04 37.57 1.13
N ASP A 18 -4.89 37.95 1.69
CA ASP A 18 -4.36 37.50 2.98
C ASP A 18 -5.45 37.65 4.07
N ASP A 19 -5.72 36.60 4.84
CA ASP A 19 -5.80 36.65 6.32
C ASP A 19 -6.25 35.28 6.91
N ASP A 20 -5.34 34.68 7.68
CA ASP A 20 -5.52 33.88 8.89
C ASP A 20 -6.46 32.64 8.90
N GLU A 21 -5.80 31.47 8.94
CA GLU A 21 -5.96 30.41 9.96
C GLU A 21 -7.34 30.31 10.66
N ASP A 22 -8.28 29.54 10.11
CA ASP A 22 -9.22 28.70 10.88
C ASP A 22 -10.23 28.00 9.94
N TRP A 23 -10.01 26.69 9.73
CA TRP A 23 -11.01 25.70 9.30
C TRP A 23 -11.61 25.91 7.91
N ASN A 24 -10.86 25.38 6.96
CA ASN A 24 -11.30 24.94 5.65
C ASN A 24 -12.49 23.95 5.74
N ASP A 25 -13.70 24.50 5.88
CA ASP A 25 -14.99 23.85 5.60
C ASP A 25 -15.95 24.99 5.25
N ASP A 26 -15.78 25.54 4.04
CA ASP A 26 -16.69 26.55 3.49
C ASP A 26 -18.03 25.93 3.01
N GLY A 27 -18.18 24.61 3.17
CA GLY A 27 -19.32 23.80 2.78
C GLY A 27 -19.36 23.44 1.30
N TYR A 28 -18.27 23.69 0.55
CA TYR A 28 -18.03 23.23 -0.81
C TYR A 28 -16.90 22.19 -0.80
N PHE A 29 -16.88 21.35 -1.83
CA PHE A 29 -15.77 20.42 -2.05
C PHE A 29 -14.74 21.12 -2.93
N ASP A 30 -13.51 21.30 -2.46
CA ASP A 30 -12.41 21.91 -3.20
C ASP A 30 -11.11 21.06 -3.18
N TYR A 31 -10.02 21.59 -3.74
CA TYR A 31 -8.74 20.88 -3.87
C TYR A 31 -8.06 20.61 -2.52
N GLU A 32 -8.50 21.27 -1.44
CA GLU A 32 -7.97 21.03 -0.10
C GLU A 32 -8.74 19.92 0.64
N ASP A 33 -9.82 19.37 0.04
CA ASP A 33 -10.58 18.26 0.60
C ASP A 33 -10.02 16.89 0.18
N GLU A 34 -9.50 16.14 1.17
CA GLU A 34 -9.07 14.75 1.03
C GLU A 34 -10.21 13.77 1.38
N PHE A 35 -10.39 12.71 0.58
CA PHE A 35 -11.35 11.64 0.88
C PHE A 35 -10.66 10.42 1.47
N GLU A 36 -10.46 10.44 2.79
CA GLU A 36 -9.86 9.33 3.53
C GLU A 36 -10.89 8.23 3.90
N PHE A 37 -10.44 6.98 3.74
CA PHE A 37 -11.14 5.79 4.18
C PHE A 37 -10.31 5.03 5.21
N GLU A 38 -10.68 5.21 6.48
CA GLU A 38 -10.02 4.59 7.62
C GLU A 38 -10.03 3.05 7.52
N GLY A 39 -8.85 2.46 7.68
CA GLY A 39 -8.64 1.02 7.79
C GLY A 39 -8.80 0.47 9.23
N PRO A 40 -8.17 -0.68 9.55
CA PRO A 40 -7.32 -1.49 8.68
C PRO A 40 -8.13 -2.34 7.69
N PHE A 41 -7.56 -2.53 6.49
CA PHE A 41 -8.04 -3.49 5.50
C PHE A 41 -7.04 -4.64 5.40
N ASP A 42 -7.49 -5.88 5.63
CA ASP A 42 -6.68 -7.07 5.41
C ASP A 42 -6.94 -7.61 4.00
N LEU A 43 -5.90 -7.61 3.15
CA LEU A 43 -6.00 -8.00 1.74
C LEU A 43 -5.28 -9.32 1.47
N ASP A 44 -6.00 -10.31 0.94
CA ASP A 44 -5.42 -11.53 0.39
C ASP A 44 -5.18 -11.36 -1.13
N LEU A 45 -3.97 -10.92 -1.49
CA LEU A 45 -3.58 -10.68 -2.88
C LEU A 45 -3.46 -11.98 -3.71
N MET A 46 -3.42 -13.15 -3.07
CA MET A 46 -3.38 -14.44 -3.76
C MET A 46 -4.77 -14.95 -4.15
N SER A 47 -5.83 -14.34 -3.61
CA SER A 47 -7.22 -14.69 -3.93
C SER A 47 -7.67 -14.23 -5.33
N GLY A 48 -6.80 -13.49 -6.04
CA GLY A 48 -7.06 -12.91 -7.36
C GLY A 48 -7.53 -11.47 -7.22
N GLN A 49 -8.74 -11.16 -7.68
CA GLN A 49 -9.29 -9.82 -7.56
C GLN A 49 -10.06 -9.68 -6.24
N VAL A 50 -9.64 -8.75 -5.39
CA VAL A 50 -10.31 -8.40 -4.14
C VAL A 50 -11.00 -7.05 -4.28
N THR A 51 -12.27 -6.98 -3.89
CA THR A 51 -12.96 -5.70 -3.63
C THR A 51 -12.94 -5.47 -2.13
N PHE A 52 -12.18 -4.48 -1.67
CA PHE A 52 -12.04 -4.18 -0.25
C PHE A 52 -12.85 -2.97 0.21
N ILE A 53 -13.25 -2.10 -0.74
CA ILE A 53 -14.08 -0.94 -0.45
C ILE A 53 -15.19 -0.75 -1.51
N ASN A 54 -16.36 -0.31 -1.05
CA ASN A 54 -17.40 0.27 -1.90
C ASN A 54 -17.80 1.59 -1.26
N ALA A 55 -17.43 2.70 -1.90
CA ALA A 55 -17.65 4.04 -1.37
C ALA A 55 -18.44 4.90 -2.35
N ASN A 56 -19.12 5.91 -1.80
CA ASN A 56 -19.67 7.00 -2.60
C ASN A 56 -18.70 8.18 -2.47
N VAL A 57 -17.95 8.45 -3.54
CA VAL A 57 -17.12 9.64 -3.66
C VAL A 57 -17.85 10.67 -4.54
N PRO A 58 -17.66 11.99 -4.30
CA PRO A 58 -18.23 13.02 -5.16
C PRO A 58 -17.81 12.90 -6.63
N ASN A 59 -18.56 13.58 -7.50
CA ASN A 59 -18.12 13.71 -8.88
C ASN A 59 -17.00 14.73 -8.92
N GLY A 60 -15.86 14.35 -9.49
CA GLY A 60 -14.66 15.18 -9.56
C GLY A 60 -13.60 14.50 -10.44
N THR A 61 -12.51 15.22 -10.65
CA THR A 61 -11.25 14.67 -11.15
C THR A 61 -10.33 14.54 -9.94
N TYR A 62 -9.74 13.37 -9.75
CA TYR A 62 -8.81 13.11 -8.67
C TYR A 62 -7.41 12.89 -9.26
N GLU A 63 -6.43 13.61 -8.72
CA GLU A 63 -5.03 13.66 -9.17
C GLU A 63 -4.12 12.72 -8.40
N GLU A 64 -4.54 12.27 -7.22
CA GLU A 64 -3.75 11.33 -6.44
C GLU A 64 -4.60 10.21 -5.85
N LEU A 65 -3.96 9.06 -5.72
CA LEU A 65 -4.46 7.93 -4.96
C LEU A 65 -3.38 7.43 -4.00
N GLU A 66 -3.65 7.49 -2.71
CA GLU A 66 -2.69 7.07 -1.68
C GLU A 66 -3.16 5.81 -0.91
N PHE A 67 -2.21 4.93 -0.59
CA PHE A 67 -2.37 3.79 0.30
C PHE A 67 -1.37 3.81 1.45
N LYS A 68 -1.83 4.01 2.68
CA LYS A 68 -0.96 3.88 3.87
C LYS A 68 -0.99 2.46 4.44
N PHE A 69 0.20 1.86 4.58
CA PHE A 69 0.43 0.52 5.12
C PHE A 69 0.84 0.58 6.58
N HIS A 70 0.06 -0.09 7.42
CA HIS A 70 0.31 -0.17 8.86
C HIS A 70 0.16 -1.61 9.36
N LYS A 71 0.76 -1.88 10.51
CA LYS A 71 0.54 -3.14 11.21
C LYS A 71 -0.94 -3.38 11.52
N GLY A 72 -1.39 -4.61 11.32
CA GLY A 72 -2.74 -5.04 11.66
C GLY A 72 -3.03 -4.91 13.16
N THR A 73 -4.22 -4.41 13.49
CA THR A 73 -4.63 -4.17 14.88
C THR A 73 -5.69 -5.15 15.39
N ASP A 74 -6.29 -5.97 14.50
CA ASP A 74 -7.26 -7.00 14.88
C ASP A 74 -6.56 -8.26 15.41
N PRO A 75 -6.69 -8.60 16.71
CA PRO A 75 -6.07 -9.79 17.29
C PRO A 75 -6.58 -11.13 16.73
N SER A 76 -7.67 -11.12 15.96
CA SER A 76 -8.20 -12.31 15.29
C SER A 76 -7.63 -12.53 13.88
N SER A 77 -6.91 -11.55 13.34
CA SER A 77 -6.26 -11.61 12.04
C SER A 77 -4.88 -12.27 12.10
N GLU A 78 -4.49 -12.95 11.02
CA GLU A 78 -3.11 -13.43 10.87
C GLU A 78 -2.11 -12.28 10.71
N LEU A 79 -2.58 -11.12 10.25
CA LEU A 79 -1.82 -9.87 10.17
C LEU A 79 -1.77 -9.10 11.49
N PHE A 80 -2.25 -9.65 12.61
CA PHE A 80 -2.08 -8.99 13.90
C PHE A 80 -0.60 -8.70 14.18
N GLU A 81 -0.30 -7.42 14.44
CA GLU A 81 1.04 -6.84 14.62
C GLU A 81 1.97 -6.95 13.41
N LYS A 82 1.44 -7.24 12.21
CA LYS A 82 2.20 -7.37 10.95
C LYS A 82 1.60 -6.45 9.89
N THR A 83 2.44 -5.89 9.04
CA THR A 83 2.02 -5.13 7.87
C THR A 83 1.85 -6.06 6.66
N ILE A 84 2.75 -7.03 6.51
CA ILE A 84 2.74 -8.01 5.44
C ILE A 84 3.00 -9.42 5.98
N LEU A 85 2.40 -10.42 5.34
CA LEU A 85 2.64 -11.84 5.60
C LEU A 85 2.68 -12.60 4.27
N ILE A 86 3.81 -13.24 4.00
CA ILE A 86 4.03 -14.05 2.80
C ILE A 86 4.34 -15.47 3.23
N ARG A 87 3.64 -16.44 2.65
CA ARG A 87 3.84 -17.86 2.92
C ARG A 87 4.01 -18.63 1.63
N GLY A 88 4.86 -19.66 1.67
CA GLY A 88 5.07 -20.52 0.53
C GLY A 88 6.02 -21.67 0.86
N THR A 89 6.78 -22.11 -0.14
CA THR A 89 7.80 -23.14 0.06
C THR A 89 9.13 -22.77 -0.59
N ILE A 90 10.22 -22.96 0.14
CA ILE A 90 11.61 -22.90 -0.36
C ILE A 90 12.14 -24.33 -0.40
N ASP A 91 12.53 -24.82 -1.57
CA ASP A 91 12.99 -26.20 -1.79
C ASP A 91 12.08 -27.29 -1.19
N GLY A 92 10.77 -27.03 -1.16
CA GLY A 92 9.74 -27.93 -0.64
C GLY A 92 9.54 -27.89 0.88
N MET A 93 10.29 -27.06 1.60
CA MET A 93 10.06 -26.73 3.01
C MET A 93 9.19 -25.48 3.12
N SER A 94 8.24 -25.47 4.05
CA SER A 94 7.39 -24.29 4.29
C SER A 94 8.24 -23.11 4.75
N PHE A 95 7.92 -21.91 4.29
CA PHE A 95 8.49 -20.68 4.83
C PHE A 95 7.41 -19.65 5.15
N GLU A 96 7.73 -18.76 6.08
CA GLU A 96 6.95 -17.60 6.45
C GLU A 96 7.87 -16.37 6.49
N PHE A 97 7.50 -15.34 5.73
CA PHE A 97 8.05 -14.00 5.84
C PHE A 97 6.99 -13.04 6.38
N TRP A 98 7.38 -12.19 7.32
CA TRP A 98 6.55 -11.05 7.73
C TRP A 98 7.40 -9.86 8.14
N ASP A 99 6.80 -8.67 8.05
CA ASP A 99 7.39 -7.41 8.51
C ASP A 99 6.30 -6.51 9.10
N ASP A 100 6.69 -5.52 9.91
CA ASP A 100 5.81 -4.57 10.61
C ASP A 100 6.10 -3.11 10.26
N PHE A 101 6.71 -2.88 9.09
CA PHE A 101 7.01 -1.54 8.58
C PHE A 101 5.78 -0.65 8.44
N TRP A 102 6.05 0.64 8.40
CA TRP A 102 5.11 1.68 8.00
C TRP A 102 5.62 2.30 6.70
N ASP A 103 4.75 2.40 5.70
CA ASP A 103 5.00 3.03 4.39
C ASP A 103 3.69 3.53 3.80
N GLU A 104 3.81 4.46 2.86
CA GLU A 104 2.76 4.90 1.96
C GLU A 104 3.09 4.52 0.52
N ILE A 105 2.06 4.27 -0.29
CA ILE A 105 2.18 4.25 -1.76
C ILE A 105 1.29 5.38 -2.24
N GLU A 106 1.92 6.43 -2.75
CA GLU A 106 1.26 7.50 -3.49
C GLU A 106 1.25 7.11 -4.98
N ILE A 107 0.14 7.39 -5.66
CA ILE A 107 0.02 7.25 -7.10
C ILE A 107 -0.38 8.62 -7.61
N ASP A 108 0.63 9.46 -7.86
CA ASP A 108 0.45 10.76 -8.50
C ASP A 108 0.14 10.56 -9.99
N PHE A 109 -0.96 11.17 -10.43
CA PHE A 109 -1.31 11.31 -11.84
C PHE A 109 -0.61 12.52 -12.46
N GLU A 110 0.74 12.59 -12.42
CA GLU A 110 1.55 13.66 -13.06
C GLU A 110 1.16 13.94 -14.54
N ASN A 111 0.51 12.97 -15.17
CA ASN A 111 -0.09 13.07 -16.48
C ASN A 111 -1.63 13.17 -16.36
N PRO A 112 -2.23 14.33 -16.70
CA PRO A 112 -3.69 14.56 -16.69
C PRO A 112 -4.55 13.63 -17.58
N GLN A 113 -3.94 12.60 -18.17
CA GLN A 113 -4.60 11.55 -18.92
C GLN A 113 -4.82 10.27 -18.09
N VAL A 114 -4.23 10.19 -16.90
CA VAL A 114 -4.42 9.07 -15.97
C VAL A 114 -5.27 9.43 -14.75
N ASP A 115 -5.68 10.69 -14.61
CA ASP A 115 -6.59 11.15 -13.56
C ASP A 115 -7.86 10.32 -13.48
N ILE A 116 -8.34 10.16 -12.25
CA ILE A 116 -9.56 9.43 -11.99
C ILE A 116 -10.73 10.40 -12.10
N THR A 117 -11.42 10.38 -13.24
CA THR A 117 -12.67 11.13 -13.39
C THR A 117 -13.87 10.33 -12.87
N VAL A 118 -14.51 10.80 -11.80
CA VAL A 118 -15.76 10.23 -11.27
C VAL A 118 -16.97 10.99 -11.81
N GLN A 119 -17.85 10.32 -12.57
CA GLN A 119 -19.11 10.91 -13.08
C GLN A 119 -20.29 9.95 -12.96
N ASN A 120 -21.20 10.14 -11.99
CA ASN A 120 -22.59 9.62 -11.81
C ASN A 120 -22.92 8.15 -12.18
N ASP A 121 -21.95 7.38 -12.62
CA ASP A 121 -21.97 6.00 -13.07
C ASP A 121 -20.82 5.36 -12.29
N GLY A 122 -21.11 4.33 -11.51
CA GLY A 122 -20.14 3.75 -10.59
C GLY A 122 -18.80 3.45 -11.28
N ASN A 123 -17.77 4.19 -10.89
CA ASN A 123 -16.41 3.99 -11.36
C ASN A 123 -15.76 2.89 -10.53
N SER A 124 -14.79 2.19 -11.11
CA SER A 124 -14.05 1.13 -10.43
C SER A 124 -12.57 1.40 -10.64
N ILE A 125 -11.86 1.61 -9.54
CA ILE A 125 -10.40 1.66 -9.53
C ILE A 125 -9.92 0.21 -9.37
N VAL A 126 -9.02 -0.21 -10.24
CA VAL A 126 -8.39 -1.54 -10.18
C VAL A 126 -6.89 -1.35 -10.07
N VAL A 127 -6.35 -1.65 -8.89
CA VAL A 127 -4.92 -1.64 -8.63
C VAL A 127 -4.35 -3.03 -8.89
N PHE A 128 -3.25 -3.09 -9.63
CA PHE A 128 -2.53 -4.34 -9.93
C PHE A 128 -1.26 -4.42 -9.09
N PHE A 129 -1.20 -5.42 -8.22
CA PHE A 129 0.01 -5.72 -7.45
C PHE A 129 0.84 -6.77 -8.19
N ASP A 130 2.02 -6.39 -8.69
CA ASP A 130 2.99 -7.33 -9.27
C ASP A 130 3.96 -7.80 -8.18
N LEU A 131 3.68 -8.96 -7.59
CA LEU A 131 4.55 -9.56 -6.56
C LEU A 131 5.70 -10.38 -7.15
N ASP A 132 5.70 -10.63 -8.47
CA ASP A 132 6.78 -11.38 -9.11
C ASP A 132 8.07 -10.57 -9.09
N SER A 133 8.01 -9.24 -9.20
CA SER A 133 9.19 -8.37 -9.17
C SER A 133 9.90 -8.38 -7.81
N VAL A 134 9.15 -8.56 -6.72
CA VAL A 134 9.66 -8.64 -5.34
C VAL A 134 10.27 -10.01 -5.04
N ILE A 135 9.69 -11.11 -5.54
CA ILE A 135 10.03 -12.47 -5.09
C ILE A 135 10.84 -13.27 -6.13
N ASN A 136 10.91 -12.84 -7.40
CA ASN A 136 11.56 -13.63 -8.45
C ASN A 136 13.10 -13.52 -8.43
N SER A 137 13.77 -14.67 -8.39
CA SER A 137 15.24 -14.88 -8.47
C SER A 137 16.03 -14.09 -9.54
N ALA A 138 15.39 -13.52 -10.57
CA ALA A 138 16.09 -12.76 -11.61
C ALA A 138 16.33 -11.28 -11.24
N GLY A 139 15.62 -10.75 -10.23
CA GLY A 139 15.73 -9.37 -9.76
C GLY A 139 15.39 -9.15 -8.28
N GLY A 140 14.87 -10.16 -7.60
CA GLY A 140 14.53 -10.15 -6.18
C GLY A 140 15.56 -10.83 -5.28
N VAL A 141 15.18 -11.01 -4.01
CA VAL A 141 16.06 -11.58 -2.97
C VAL A 141 16.31 -13.07 -3.20
N ASP A 142 17.57 -13.51 -3.08
CA ASP A 142 17.95 -14.92 -3.19
C ASP A 142 17.61 -15.70 -1.91
N LEU A 143 16.42 -16.31 -1.91
CA LEU A 143 15.94 -17.13 -0.79
C LEU A 143 16.62 -18.51 -0.67
N SER A 144 17.53 -18.88 -1.58
CA SER A 144 18.24 -20.18 -1.50
C SER A 144 19.18 -20.29 -0.31
N THR A 145 19.48 -19.16 0.34
CA THR A 145 20.29 -19.09 1.55
C THR A 145 19.48 -19.15 2.85
N ALA A 146 18.14 -19.15 2.76
CA ALA A 146 17.27 -19.24 3.92
C ALA A 146 17.41 -20.59 4.62
N GLN A 147 17.33 -20.58 5.96
CA GLN A 147 17.63 -21.74 6.80
C GLN A 147 16.46 -22.00 7.75
N ASP A 148 16.22 -23.28 8.05
CA ASP A 148 15.48 -23.71 9.24
C ASP A 148 16.54 -23.96 10.33
N GLY A 149 16.95 -22.86 10.96
CA GLY A 149 18.05 -22.84 11.93
C GLY A 149 17.67 -23.49 13.25
N ASN A 150 16.38 -23.46 13.60
CA ASN A 150 15.83 -24.04 14.81
C ASN A 150 15.42 -25.53 14.64
N GLN A 151 15.28 -26.00 13.39
CA GLN A 151 14.93 -27.36 12.95
C GLN A 151 13.50 -27.82 13.28
N ASP A 152 12.52 -26.92 13.26
CA ASP A 152 11.12 -27.23 13.51
C ASP A 152 10.29 -27.52 12.25
N GLY A 153 10.90 -27.36 11.07
CA GLY A 153 10.28 -27.62 9.76
C GLY A 153 9.57 -26.42 9.15
N LEU A 154 9.69 -25.23 9.73
CA LEU A 154 9.30 -23.95 9.15
C LEU A 154 10.56 -23.09 8.99
N ILE A 155 10.72 -22.46 7.83
CA ILE A 155 11.73 -21.43 7.61
C ILE A 155 11.11 -20.08 7.98
N GLU A 156 11.58 -19.45 9.03
CA GLU A 156 11.14 -18.13 9.48
C GLU A 156 12.05 -17.01 8.97
N ILE A 157 11.47 -16.02 8.27
CA ILE A 157 12.22 -14.89 7.71
C ILE A 157 11.58 -13.60 8.23
N TYR A 158 12.06 -13.09 9.35
CA TYR A 158 11.62 -11.82 9.93
C TYR A 158 12.67 -11.27 10.90
N HIS A 159 12.48 -10.06 11.43
CA HIS A 159 13.44 -9.46 12.35
C HIS A 159 13.58 -10.27 13.66
N ASN A 160 14.80 -10.71 13.98
CA ASN A 160 15.12 -11.58 15.12
C ASN A 160 14.39 -12.94 15.08
N ASP A 161 14.20 -13.49 13.89
CA ASP A 161 13.71 -14.85 13.70
C ASP A 161 14.60 -15.89 14.40
N PRO A 162 14.03 -17.03 14.84
CA PRO A 162 14.77 -18.09 15.54
C PRO A 162 15.73 -18.87 14.61
N ASP A 163 15.63 -18.69 13.30
CA ASP A 163 16.37 -19.43 12.29
C ASP A 163 17.68 -18.77 11.85
N GLY A 164 17.83 -17.47 12.11
CA GLY A 164 18.99 -16.67 11.70
C GLY A 164 18.88 -16.06 10.30
N ASN A 165 17.68 -15.85 9.77
CA ASN A 165 17.40 -15.26 8.46
C ASN A 165 17.19 -13.74 8.49
N SER A 166 17.57 -13.06 9.56
CA SER A 166 17.28 -11.62 9.73
C SER A 166 17.92 -10.72 8.66
N ASP A 167 19.07 -11.10 8.09
CA ASP A 167 19.67 -10.38 6.96
C ASP A 167 18.80 -10.50 5.70
N LEU A 168 18.23 -11.69 5.43
CA LEU A 168 17.29 -11.90 4.34
C LEU A 168 15.98 -11.13 4.54
N ALA A 169 15.49 -11.06 5.79
CA ALA A 169 14.32 -10.27 6.12
C ALA A 169 14.54 -8.78 5.78
N GLN A 170 15.73 -8.25 6.10
CA GLN A 170 16.07 -6.86 5.78
C GLN A 170 16.20 -6.63 4.27
N GLU A 171 16.77 -7.57 3.52
CA GLU A 171 16.83 -7.49 2.05
C GLU A 171 15.44 -7.49 1.41
N LEU A 172 14.54 -8.36 1.88
CA LEU A 172 13.15 -8.42 1.39
C LEU A 172 12.41 -7.12 1.70
N ARG A 173 12.54 -6.62 2.92
CA ARG A 173 11.95 -5.34 3.34
C ARG A 173 12.40 -4.20 2.45
N ASN A 174 13.71 -4.09 2.21
CA ASN A 174 14.25 -3.01 1.37
C ASN A 174 13.73 -3.14 -0.07
N LEU A 175 13.67 -4.35 -0.62
CA LEU A 175 13.18 -4.54 -1.98
C LEU A 175 11.69 -4.22 -2.13
N ILE A 176 10.87 -4.55 -1.12
CA ILE A 176 9.45 -4.17 -1.09
C ILE A 176 9.34 -2.65 -1.09
N ARG A 177 10.12 -1.96 -0.26
CA ARG A 177 10.16 -0.50 -0.19
C ARG A 177 10.62 0.14 -1.48
N ASP A 178 11.73 -0.33 -2.05
CA ASP A 178 12.23 0.19 -3.32
C ASP A 178 11.19 0.04 -4.45
N HIS A 179 10.33 -0.99 -4.41
CA HIS A 179 9.24 -1.12 -5.37
C HIS A 179 8.04 -0.22 -5.09
N ILE A 180 7.80 0.09 -3.80
CA ILE A 180 6.80 1.07 -3.37
C ILE A 180 7.25 2.46 -3.83
N ASP A 181 8.48 2.87 -3.50
CA ASP A 181 9.06 4.16 -3.87
C ASP A 181 9.12 4.36 -5.41
N LEU A 182 9.34 3.30 -6.20
CA LEU A 182 9.33 3.38 -7.67
C LEU A 182 7.95 3.56 -8.29
N LEU A 183 6.87 3.35 -7.54
CA LEU A 183 5.51 3.63 -7.99
C LEU A 183 5.08 5.07 -7.65
N ASP A 184 5.77 5.67 -6.69
CA ASP A 184 5.63 7.05 -6.23
C ASP A 184 6.40 8.04 -7.15
N ASP A 185 7.58 7.63 -7.67
CA ASP A 185 8.39 8.37 -8.68
C ASP A 185 7.82 8.39 -10.12
#